data_AF-A0A967TER0-F1
#
_entry.id   AF-A0A967TER0-F1
#
_cell.length_a   1.000
_cell.length_b   1.000
_cell.length_c   1.000
_cell.angle_alpha   90.00
_cell.angle_beta   90.00
_cell.angle_gamma   90.00
#
_symmetry.space_group_name_H-M   'P 1'
#
loop_
_entity.id
_entity.type
_entity.pdbx_description
1 polymer ?
#
loop_
_entity_poly.entity_id
_entity_poly.type
_entity_poly.pdbx_seq_one_letter_code
_entity_poly.pdbx_strand_id
1 'polypeptide(L)'
;MSKLKLSLLFVIMSAISIPAMAGEAVVKRVPAGAVAFHFVLDLTVVPGPPELVGYMGFIEGIDGSLFNGAPSKDTAHFTLRLTKGGQPSFGLPVEPDPELSVSIIPPGAQFTVYFNANPTARNWSDAATFAQGVPIAVFEESALLNGSLNWFSSRLIDSTPIYFNDQRIDFKKLVPDGITIINFGGGFRFRPYNNTVGSSVAATALAIGGNLRGK
;
A
#
# COMPACT_ATOMS: atom_id res chain seq x y z
N MET A 1 -68.83 40.68 -3.42
CA MET A 1 -67.43 40.49 -3.90
C MET A 1 -66.53 41.08 -2.82
N SER A 2 -65.52 40.45 -2.23
CA SER A 2 -64.73 39.26 -2.56
C SER A 2 -64.03 38.79 -1.28
N LYS A 3 -64.07 37.46 -1.02
CA LYS A 3 -62.96 36.55 -0.67
C LYS A 3 -61.64 37.23 -0.23
N LEU A 4 -60.90 36.83 0.80
CA LEU A 4 -60.74 35.49 1.35
C LEU A 4 -59.90 35.61 2.64
N LYS A 5 -60.25 34.77 3.61
CA LYS A 5 -59.49 34.41 4.80
C LYS A 5 -58.05 33.97 4.47
N LEU A 6 -57.21 34.03 5.50
CA LEU A 6 -56.16 33.03 5.82
C LEU A 6 -54.77 33.19 5.17
N SER A 7 -53.80 33.65 5.96
CA SER A 7 -52.39 33.21 5.93
C SER A 7 -51.63 33.98 7.03
N LEU A 8 -51.65 33.54 8.29
CA LEU A 8 -50.86 32.43 8.81
C LEU A 8 -49.39 32.53 8.34
N LEU A 9 -48.55 33.02 9.24
CA LEU A 9 -47.23 32.44 9.55
C LEU A 9 -46.34 32.13 8.33
N PHE A 10 -45.56 33.10 7.88
CA PHE A 10 -44.32 32.82 7.16
C PHE A 10 -43.20 33.67 7.74
N VAL A 11 -42.70 33.20 8.90
CA VAL A 11 -41.29 33.35 9.26
C VAL A 11 -40.52 32.71 8.11
N ILE A 12 -39.95 33.51 7.22
CA ILE A 12 -39.03 33.02 6.20
C ILE A 12 -37.73 32.65 6.94
N MET A 13 -37.71 31.44 7.52
CA MET A 13 -36.48 30.69 7.65
C MET A 13 -36.03 30.37 6.24
N SER A 14 -35.14 31.22 5.70
CA SER A 14 -34.28 30.84 4.59
C SER A 14 -33.29 29.80 5.11
N ALA A 15 -33.76 28.58 5.38
CA ALA A 15 -32.89 27.44 5.44
C ALA A 15 -32.34 27.27 4.02
N ILE A 16 -31.11 27.72 3.82
CA ILE A 16 -30.31 27.31 2.67
C ILE A 16 -30.16 25.79 2.87
N SER A 17 -31.04 25.03 2.22
CA SER A 17 -30.90 23.61 2.03
C SER A 17 -29.68 23.40 1.16
N ILE A 18 -28.50 23.37 1.81
CA ILE A 18 -27.33 22.73 1.24
C ILE A 18 -27.80 21.30 0.96
N PRO A 19 -27.84 20.83 -0.29
CA PRO A 19 -28.12 19.44 -0.54
C PRO A 19 -27.05 18.68 0.24
N ALA A 20 -27.49 17.81 1.16
CA ALA A 20 -26.61 16.80 1.72
C ALA A 20 -26.07 16.04 0.51
N MET A 21 -24.83 16.37 0.11
CA MET A 21 -24.04 15.51 -0.75
C MET A 21 -24.19 14.12 -0.17
N ALA A 22 -24.84 13.22 -0.91
CA ALA A 22 -24.89 11.81 -0.57
C ALA A 22 -23.46 11.43 -0.17
N GLY A 23 -23.30 10.95 1.06
CA GLY A 23 -22.00 10.85 1.72
C GLY A 23 -21.00 10.16 0.79
N GLU A 24 -19.90 10.86 0.50
CA GLU A 24 -18.78 10.32 -0.25
C GLU A 24 -18.43 8.93 0.29
N ALA A 25 -18.35 7.92 -0.59
CA ALA A 25 -17.94 6.58 -0.20
C ALA A 25 -16.46 6.62 0.18
N VAL A 26 -16.19 6.85 1.47
CA VAL A 26 -14.84 6.91 2.01
C VAL A 26 -14.49 5.55 2.57
N VAL A 27 -13.34 5.01 2.15
CA VAL A 27 -12.84 3.75 2.71
C VAL A 27 -12.59 3.93 4.21
N LYS A 28 -13.17 3.02 5.00
CA LYS A 28 -13.11 3.08 6.47
C LYS A 28 -11.78 2.55 6.97
N ARG A 29 -11.47 2.92 8.22
CA ARG A 29 -10.32 2.38 8.94
C ARG A 29 -10.41 0.85 9.02
N VAL A 30 -9.31 0.18 8.69
CA VAL A 30 -9.15 -1.27 8.89
C VAL A 30 -8.98 -1.55 10.38
N PRO A 31 -9.74 -2.47 10.98
CA PRO A 31 -9.56 -2.87 12.37
C PRO A 31 -8.14 -3.38 12.64
N ALA A 32 -7.63 -3.10 13.83
CA ALA A 32 -6.31 -3.60 14.25
C ALA A 32 -6.24 -5.13 14.14
N GLY A 33 -5.17 -5.66 13.57
CA GLY A 33 -4.97 -7.09 13.33
C GLY A 33 -5.75 -7.67 12.15
N ALA A 34 -6.64 -6.91 11.53
CA ALA A 34 -7.31 -7.32 10.29
C ALA A 34 -6.40 -7.11 9.08
N VAL A 35 -6.68 -7.84 8.00
CA VAL A 35 -5.99 -7.69 6.72
C VAL A 35 -6.32 -6.31 6.14
N ALA A 36 -5.28 -5.54 5.83
CA ALA A 36 -5.39 -4.27 5.12
C ALA A 36 -5.23 -4.45 3.61
N PHE A 37 -4.26 -5.24 3.17
CA PHE A 37 -4.05 -5.52 1.74
C PHE A 37 -3.20 -6.78 1.50
N HIS A 38 -3.40 -7.39 0.33
CA HIS A 38 -2.54 -8.46 -0.21
C HIS A 38 -1.79 -7.98 -1.44
N PHE A 39 -0.55 -8.42 -1.60
CA PHE A 39 0.30 -7.97 -2.69
C PHE A 39 1.27 -9.06 -3.16
N VAL A 40 1.64 -8.98 -4.43
CA VAL A 40 2.66 -9.81 -5.05
C VAL A 40 3.92 -8.98 -5.21
N LEU A 41 5.05 -9.53 -4.83
CA LEU A 41 6.35 -8.89 -4.82
C LEU A 41 7.34 -9.66 -5.68
N ASP A 42 8.29 -8.95 -6.25
CA ASP A 42 9.61 -9.47 -6.58
C ASP A 42 10.65 -8.67 -5.79
N LEU A 43 11.53 -9.39 -5.11
CA LEU A 43 12.69 -8.83 -4.46
C LEU A 43 13.91 -9.30 -5.21
N THR A 44 14.56 -8.38 -5.91
CA THR A 44 15.84 -8.61 -6.58
C THR A 44 16.97 -8.09 -5.70
N VAL A 45 17.93 -8.96 -5.39
CA VAL A 45 19.12 -8.63 -4.61
C VAL A 45 20.34 -8.85 -5.51
N VAL A 46 20.91 -7.75 -6.01
CA VAL A 46 22.31 -7.57 -6.45
C VAL A 46 22.74 -8.34 -7.72
N PRO A 47 23.69 -7.82 -8.56
CA PRO A 47 24.61 -6.68 -8.37
C PRO A 47 23.94 -5.30 -8.20
N GLY A 48 23.94 -4.72 -6.99
CA GLY A 48 23.29 -3.43 -6.68
C GLY A 48 22.43 -3.41 -5.39
N PRO A 49 21.98 -2.24 -4.91
CA PRO A 49 21.08 -2.16 -3.76
C PRO A 49 19.80 -3.00 -3.98
N PRO A 50 19.16 -3.52 -2.92
CA PRO A 50 17.95 -4.32 -3.07
C PRO A 50 16.87 -3.52 -3.80
N GLU A 51 16.27 -4.14 -4.82
CA GLU A 51 15.08 -3.62 -5.49
C GLU A 51 13.89 -4.50 -5.12
N LEU A 52 12.86 -3.88 -4.52
CA LEU A 52 11.59 -4.55 -4.27
C LEU A 52 10.51 -3.81 -5.04
N VAL A 53 9.74 -4.57 -5.81
CA VAL A 53 8.63 -4.08 -6.61
C VAL A 53 7.45 -5.02 -6.52
N GLY A 54 6.25 -4.51 -6.77
CA GLY A 54 5.07 -5.35 -6.70
C GLY A 54 3.77 -4.66 -7.07
N TYR A 55 2.69 -5.42 -6.95
CA TYR A 55 1.34 -4.93 -7.18
C TYR A 55 0.36 -5.48 -6.15
N MET A 56 -0.69 -4.72 -5.85
CA MET A 56 -1.71 -5.11 -4.89
C MET A 56 -2.80 -5.93 -5.59
N GLY A 57 -3.13 -7.08 -5.02
CA GLY A 57 -4.25 -7.92 -5.46
C GLY A 57 -5.53 -7.66 -4.68
N PHE A 58 -5.43 -7.01 -3.52
CA PHE A 58 -6.54 -6.73 -2.63
C PHE A 58 -6.21 -5.56 -1.71
N ILE A 59 -7.19 -4.70 -1.44
CA ILE A 59 -7.16 -3.67 -0.40
C ILE A 59 -8.53 -3.67 0.27
N GLU A 60 -8.55 -3.76 1.60
CA GLU A 60 -9.77 -3.82 2.39
C GLU A 60 -10.64 -2.58 2.17
N GLY A 61 -11.94 -2.82 1.97
CA GLY A 61 -12.95 -1.76 1.80
C GLY A 61 -12.94 -1.03 0.46
N ILE A 62 -12.09 -1.44 -0.50
CA ILE A 62 -12.19 -0.97 -1.88
C ILE A 62 -13.16 -1.87 -2.67
N ASP A 63 -14.14 -1.25 -3.31
CA ASP A 63 -15.11 -1.92 -4.16
C ASP A 63 -14.54 -2.11 -5.58
N GLY A 64 -14.84 -3.26 -6.18
CA GLY A 64 -14.45 -3.58 -7.56
C GLY A 64 -13.05 -4.18 -7.72
N SER A 65 -12.68 -4.45 -8.98
CA SER A 65 -11.39 -5.03 -9.33
C SER A 65 -10.26 -4.01 -9.18
N LEU A 66 -9.14 -4.38 -8.58
CA LEU A 66 -7.90 -3.59 -8.61
C LEU A 66 -7.14 -3.71 -9.94
N PHE A 67 -7.72 -4.39 -10.92
CA PHE A 67 -7.15 -4.64 -12.24
C PHE A 67 -8.04 -4.15 -13.38
N ASN A 68 -7.41 -3.51 -14.36
CA ASN A 68 -8.01 -3.18 -15.65
C ASN A 68 -7.98 -4.41 -16.57
N GLY A 69 -8.86 -5.38 -16.30
CA GLY A 69 -8.95 -6.65 -17.02
C GLY A 69 -8.42 -7.84 -16.22
N ALA A 70 -7.84 -8.82 -16.90
CA ALA A 70 -7.33 -10.04 -16.26
C ALA A 70 -6.24 -9.71 -15.21
N PRO A 71 -6.28 -10.28 -13.99
CA PRO A 71 -5.31 -9.96 -12.93
C PRO A 71 -3.86 -10.24 -13.33
N SER A 72 -3.02 -9.20 -13.34
CA SER A 72 -1.58 -9.28 -13.62
C SER A 72 -0.87 -8.00 -13.18
N LYS A 73 0.47 -8.00 -13.21
CA LYS A 73 1.26 -6.77 -13.02
C LYS A 73 0.93 -5.68 -14.04
N ASP A 74 0.55 -6.05 -15.25
CA ASP A 74 0.37 -5.13 -16.38
C ASP A 74 -0.99 -4.44 -16.35
N THR A 75 -1.93 -5.00 -15.60
CA THR A 75 -3.29 -4.51 -15.45
C THR A 75 -3.57 -3.93 -14.07
N ALA A 76 -2.63 -4.02 -13.12
CA ALA A 76 -2.83 -3.56 -11.75
C ALA A 76 -2.83 -2.02 -11.63
N HIS A 77 -3.88 -1.46 -11.03
CA HIS A 77 -3.98 -0.04 -10.72
C HIS A 77 -3.05 0.40 -9.59
N PHE A 78 -2.74 -0.51 -8.66
CA PHE A 78 -1.97 -0.24 -7.46
C PHE A 78 -0.66 -1.02 -7.48
N THR A 79 0.44 -0.29 -7.52
CA THR A 79 1.80 -0.86 -7.50
C THR A 79 2.60 -0.35 -6.33
N LEU A 80 3.72 -0.99 -6.03
CA LEU A 80 4.60 -0.57 -4.96
C LEU A 80 6.06 -0.74 -5.37
N ARG A 81 6.93 0.08 -4.77
CA ARG A 81 8.37 0.03 -4.98
C ARG A 81 9.10 0.43 -3.69
N LEU A 82 10.21 -0.23 -3.38
CA LEU A 82 11.20 0.27 -2.42
C LEU A 82 11.87 1.53 -2.98
N THR A 83 11.61 2.67 -2.35
CA THR A 83 12.09 3.99 -2.81
C THR A 83 13.29 4.48 -2.02
N LYS A 84 13.52 3.92 -0.84
CA LYS A 84 14.70 4.18 -0.01
C LYS A 84 15.18 2.90 0.65
N GLY A 85 16.43 2.52 0.39
CA GLY A 85 17.09 1.47 1.18
C GLY A 85 17.39 1.97 2.58
N GLY A 86 17.14 1.16 3.60
CA GLY A 86 17.61 1.44 4.95
C GLY A 86 19.10 1.13 5.08
N GLN A 87 19.72 1.63 6.15
CA GLN A 87 21.11 1.29 6.49
C GLN A 87 21.08 0.32 7.67
N PRO A 88 21.67 -0.88 7.56
CA PRO A 88 21.79 -1.78 8.69
C PRO A 88 22.55 -1.09 9.83
N SER A 89 22.01 -1.15 11.05
CA SER A 89 22.69 -0.64 12.24
C SER A 89 23.76 -1.60 12.78
N PHE A 90 23.97 -2.72 12.11
CA PHE A 90 24.91 -3.78 12.47
C PHE A 90 25.61 -4.33 11.23
N GLY A 91 26.82 -4.86 11.40
CA GLY A 91 27.52 -5.56 10.33
C GLY A 91 26.80 -6.87 10.00
N LEU A 92 26.48 -7.07 8.72
CA LEU A 92 26.00 -8.37 8.25
C LEU A 92 27.14 -9.38 8.32
N PRO A 93 26.90 -10.64 8.72
CA PRO A 93 27.91 -11.68 8.63
C PRO A 93 28.36 -11.83 7.18
N VAL A 94 29.68 -11.93 6.98
CA VAL A 94 30.24 -12.28 5.68
C VAL A 94 30.12 -13.80 5.54
N GLU A 95 29.09 -14.26 4.83
CA GLU A 95 28.87 -15.68 4.56
C GLU A 95 29.51 -16.04 3.21
N PRO A 96 30.53 -16.91 3.18
CA PRO A 96 31.15 -17.37 1.93
C PRO A 96 30.33 -18.42 1.18
N ASP A 97 29.34 -19.06 1.80
CA ASP A 97 28.45 -20.02 1.13
C ASP A 97 27.38 -19.30 0.29
N PRO A 98 27.40 -19.41 -1.05
CA PRO A 98 26.41 -18.77 -1.91
C PRO A 98 24.98 -19.32 -1.73
N GLU A 99 24.81 -20.49 -1.09
CA GLU A 99 23.50 -21.06 -0.76
C GLU A 99 22.90 -20.43 0.50
N LEU A 100 23.73 -19.80 1.35
CA LEU A 100 23.31 -19.11 2.57
C LEU A 100 23.31 -17.60 2.34
N SER A 101 22.17 -17.07 1.89
CA SER A 101 21.99 -15.64 1.70
C SER A 101 20.96 -15.07 2.67
N VAL A 102 21.34 -13.97 3.31
CA VAL A 102 20.48 -13.23 4.24
C VAL A 102 19.91 -12.02 3.51
N SER A 103 18.58 -11.98 3.35
CA SER A 103 17.88 -10.81 2.85
C SER A 103 17.26 -10.03 4.00
N ILE A 104 17.83 -8.87 4.33
CA ILE A 104 17.34 -7.95 5.36
C ILE A 104 16.89 -6.66 4.71
N ILE A 105 15.67 -6.22 5.03
CA ILE A 105 15.24 -4.84 4.83
C ILE A 105 15.39 -4.14 6.18
N PRO A 106 16.43 -3.31 6.38
CA PRO A 106 16.70 -2.70 7.68
C PRO A 106 15.72 -1.56 8.00
N PRO A 107 15.54 -1.21 9.28
CA PRO A 107 14.75 -0.05 9.69
C PRO A 107 15.17 1.24 8.96
N GLY A 108 14.20 2.11 8.68
CA GLY A 108 14.39 3.34 7.90
C GLY A 108 14.35 3.15 6.38
N ALA A 109 14.24 1.91 5.90
CA ALA A 109 13.86 1.62 4.52
C ALA A 109 12.43 2.11 4.26
N GLN A 110 12.14 2.58 3.05
CA GLN A 110 10.82 3.08 2.68
C GLN A 110 10.35 2.43 1.39
N PHE A 111 9.08 2.03 1.38
CA PHE A 111 8.38 1.67 0.16
C PHE A 111 7.20 2.61 -0.08
N THR A 112 6.94 2.87 -1.35
CA THR A 112 5.89 3.77 -1.80
C THR A 112 4.87 2.98 -2.60
N VAL A 113 3.59 3.23 -2.32
CA VAL A 113 2.45 2.73 -3.09
C VAL A 113 2.09 3.78 -4.13
N TYR A 114 1.89 3.34 -5.36
CA TYR A 114 1.55 4.15 -6.52
C TYR A 114 0.18 3.75 -7.06
N PHE A 115 -0.59 4.74 -7.49
CA PHE A 115 -1.83 4.57 -8.22
C PHE A 115 -1.67 5.00 -9.68
N ASN A 116 -2.08 4.13 -10.60
CA ASN A 116 -2.20 4.44 -12.01
C ASN A 116 -3.61 4.10 -12.50
N ALA A 117 -4.38 5.12 -12.87
CA ALA A 117 -5.73 4.97 -13.41
C ALA A 117 -5.75 4.20 -14.74
N ASN A 118 -4.66 4.25 -15.51
CA ASN A 118 -4.52 3.59 -16.80
C ASN A 118 -3.25 2.72 -16.79
N PRO A 119 -3.29 1.53 -16.18
CA PRO A 119 -2.12 0.68 -16.03
C PRO A 119 -1.58 0.24 -17.40
N THR A 120 -0.26 0.26 -17.50
CA THR A 120 0.51 -0.15 -18.68
C THR A 120 1.45 -1.30 -18.32
N ALA A 121 2.10 -1.87 -19.34
CA ALA A 121 3.07 -2.94 -19.17
C ALA A 121 4.15 -2.58 -18.13
N ARG A 122 4.40 -3.50 -17.20
CA ARG A 122 5.42 -3.44 -16.16
C ARG A 122 6.52 -4.44 -16.44
N ASN A 123 7.72 -4.16 -15.99
CA ASN A 123 8.85 -5.05 -16.15
C ASN A 123 9.50 -5.30 -14.78
N TRP A 124 9.53 -6.56 -14.35
CA TRP A 124 10.17 -6.96 -13.09
C TRP A 124 11.65 -6.55 -13.02
N SER A 125 12.31 -6.42 -14.17
CA SER A 125 13.72 -6.01 -14.29
C SER A 125 13.92 -4.50 -14.37
N ASP A 126 12.84 -3.72 -14.40
CA ASP A 126 12.89 -2.26 -14.41
C ASP A 126 11.92 -1.72 -13.37
N ALA A 127 12.45 -1.47 -12.17
CA ALA A 127 11.66 -0.98 -11.05
C ALA A 127 11.01 0.39 -11.30
N ALA A 128 11.52 1.20 -12.25
CA ALA A 128 10.89 2.45 -12.61
C ALA A 128 9.50 2.23 -13.20
N THR A 129 9.28 1.12 -13.90
CA THR A 129 7.95 0.77 -14.42
C THR A 129 6.92 0.61 -13.30
N PHE A 130 7.30 0.12 -12.12
CA PHE A 130 6.42 -0.04 -10.96
C PHE A 130 6.09 1.27 -10.22
N ALA A 131 6.83 2.35 -10.50
CA ALA A 131 6.62 3.68 -9.93
C ALA A 131 5.81 4.62 -10.85
N GLN A 132 5.24 4.10 -11.95
CA GLN A 132 4.36 4.86 -12.83
C GLN A 132 3.05 5.24 -12.12
N GLY A 133 2.64 6.50 -12.25
CA GLY A 133 1.42 7.04 -11.65
C GLY A 133 1.70 8.03 -10.52
N VAL A 134 0.73 8.18 -9.61
CA VAL A 134 0.83 9.09 -8.46
C VAL A 134 1.20 8.32 -7.19
N PRO A 135 2.16 8.77 -6.37
CA PRO A 135 2.40 8.17 -5.07
C PRO A 135 1.24 8.49 -4.12
N ILE A 136 0.67 7.47 -3.46
CA ILE A 136 -0.53 7.59 -2.61
C ILE A 136 -0.30 7.23 -1.15
N ALA A 137 0.77 6.49 -0.88
CA ALA A 137 1.20 6.15 0.47
C ALA A 137 2.69 5.88 0.51
N VAL A 138 3.35 6.34 1.56
CA VAL A 138 4.74 5.97 1.85
C VAL A 138 4.78 5.33 3.22
N PHE A 139 5.38 4.15 3.28
CA PHE A 139 5.59 3.40 4.50
C PHE A 139 7.08 3.34 4.81
N GLU A 140 7.43 3.48 6.08
CA GLU A 140 8.80 3.35 6.57
C GLU A 140 8.93 2.18 7.53
N GLU A 141 9.88 1.30 7.26
CA GLU A 141 10.20 0.16 8.10
C GLU A 141 10.66 0.61 9.48
N SER A 142 9.95 0.16 10.51
CA SER A 142 10.15 0.56 11.91
C SER A 142 10.79 -0.55 12.73
N ALA A 143 10.50 -1.82 12.41
CA ALA A 143 11.12 -2.97 13.07
C ALA A 143 11.17 -4.17 12.13
N LEU A 144 12.32 -4.84 12.09
CA LEU A 144 12.44 -6.17 11.52
C LEU A 144 12.09 -7.18 12.62
N LEU A 145 11.11 -8.05 12.37
CA LEU A 145 10.85 -9.21 13.20
C LEU A 145 11.61 -10.39 12.61
N ASN A 146 12.67 -10.81 13.30
CA ASN A 146 13.52 -11.90 12.86
C ASN A 146 12.81 -13.25 13.07
N GLY A 147 12.54 -13.98 11.99
CA GLY A 147 11.96 -15.31 11.97
C GLY A 147 12.21 -15.99 10.62
N SER A 148 11.91 -17.29 10.49
CA SER A 148 12.05 -18.05 9.23
C SER A 148 11.15 -17.54 8.09
N LEU A 149 10.21 -16.65 8.42
CA LEU A 149 9.35 -15.92 7.51
C LEU A 149 9.67 -14.44 7.73
N ASN A 150 10.13 -13.73 6.69
CA ASN A 150 10.50 -12.31 6.81
C ASN A 150 9.28 -11.47 7.17
N TRP A 151 9.17 -11.03 8.42
CA TRP A 151 8.08 -10.19 8.93
C TRP A 151 8.64 -8.82 9.31
N PHE A 152 7.90 -7.77 9.00
CA PHE A 152 8.31 -6.41 9.34
C PHE A 152 7.13 -5.51 9.60
N SER A 153 7.32 -4.54 10.49
CA SER A 153 6.33 -3.52 10.79
C SER A 153 6.77 -2.20 10.20
N SER A 154 5.85 -1.56 9.49
CA SER A 154 6.09 -0.30 8.79
C SER A 154 5.06 0.74 9.22
N ARG A 155 5.51 1.97 9.49
CA ARG A 155 4.64 3.10 9.80
C ARG A 155 4.27 3.85 8.53
N LEU A 156 3.05 4.36 8.45
CA LEU A 156 2.68 5.30 7.39
C LEU A 156 3.33 6.67 7.66
N ILE A 157 4.13 7.17 6.73
CA ILE A 157 4.79 8.49 6.87
C ILE A 157 4.18 9.56 5.97
N ASP A 158 3.58 9.16 4.85
CA ASP A 158 2.90 10.07 3.93
C ASP A 158 1.70 9.39 3.27
N SER A 159 0.67 10.17 2.93
CA SER A 159 -0.47 9.68 2.16
C SER A 159 -1.15 10.81 1.38
N THR A 160 -1.41 10.53 0.11
CA THR A 160 -2.17 11.39 -0.80
C THR A 160 -3.47 10.70 -1.17
N PRO A 161 -4.64 11.29 -0.88
CA PRO A 161 -5.92 10.68 -1.20
C PRO A 161 -6.18 10.67 -2.70
N ILE A 162 -6.87 9.64 -3.19
CA ILE A 162 -7.30 9.49 -4.58
C ILE A 162 -8.77 9.12 -4.67
N TYR A 163 -9.34 9.22 -5.86
CA TYR A 163 -10.62 8.63 -6.21
C TYR A 163 -10.41 7.41 -7.11
N PHE A 164 -11.09 6.31 -6.77
CA PHE A 164 -11.10 5.07 -7.53
C PHE A 164 -12.44 4.38 -7.32
N ASN A 165 -13.10 3.96 -8.41
CA ASN A 165 -14.44 3.35 -8.36
C ASN A 165 -15.45 4.16 -7.53
N ASP A 166 -15.47 5.48 -7.72
CA ASP A 166 -16.30 6.43 -6.97
C ASP A 166 -16.08 6.44 -5.44
N GLN A 167 -15.04 5.77 -4.97
CA GLN A 167 -14.61 5.78 -3.59
C GLN A 167 -13.38 6.66 -3.40
N ARG A 168 -13.36 7.40 -2.29
CA ARG A 168 -12.16 8.12 -1.85
C ARG A 168 -11.30 7.22 -0.99
N ILE A 169 -10.11 6.92 -1.49
CA ILE A 169 -9.11 6.10 -0.81
C ILE A 169 -8.08 7.04 -0.19
N ASP A 170 -7.77 6.80 1.08
CA ASP A 170 -6.77 7.55 1.83
C ASP A 170 -6.12 6.58 2.83
N PHE A 171 -4.83 6.29 2.65
CA PHE A 171 -4.13 5.35 3.54
C PHE A 171 -4.01 5.91 4.96
N LYS A 172 -4.06 7.22 5.15
CA LYS A 172 -4.12 7.86 6.47
C LYS A 172 -5.43 7.57 7.19
N LYS A 173 -6.51 7.28 6.47
CA LYS A 173 -7.78 6.82 7.06
C LYS A 173 -7.81 5.30 7.19
N LEU A 174 -7.27 4.58 6.21
CA LEU A 174 -7.29 3.12 6.13
C LEU A 174 -6.42 2.47 7.23
N VAL A 175 -5.15 2.88 7.32
CA VAL A 175 -4.12 2.29 8.20
C VAL A 175 -3.29 3.40 8.88
N PRO A 176 -3.92 4.26 9.70
CA PRO A 176 -3.29 5.45 10.28
C PRO A 176 -2.03 5.14 11.10
N ASP A 177 -2.01 3.97 11.75
CA ASP A 177 -0.93 3.57 12.67
C ASP A 177 0.11 2.67 11.98
N GLY A 178 -0.02 2.43 10.67
CA GLY A 178 0.85 1.55 9.90
C GLY A 178 0.36 0.10 9.81
N ILE A 179 1.28 -0.78 9.42
CA ILE A 179 1.01 -2.16 9.06
C ILE A 179 2.11 -3.10 9.53
N THR A 180 1.77 -4.38 9.71
CA THR A 180 2.73 -5.48 9.79
C THR A 180 2.59 -6.35 8.55
N ILE A 181 3.70 -6.58 7.85
CA ILE A 181 3.76 -7.39 6.64
C ILE A 181 4.27 -8.79 6.97
N ILE A 182 3.56 -9.78 6.42
CA ILE A 182 3.85 -11.20 6.50
C ILE A 182 4.03 -11.72 5.07
N ASN A 183 5.20 -12.24 4.76
CA ASN A 183 5.50 -12.83 3.45
C ASN A 183 5.12 -14.33 3.42
N PHE A 184 4.49 -14.75 2.33
CA PHE A 184 4.01 -16.11 2.03
C PHE A 184 4.64 -16.60 0.72
N GLY A 185 5.41 -17.67 0.82
CA GLY A 185 6.05 -18.32 -0.32
C GLY A 185 7.27 -19.09 0.16
N GLY A 186 7.40 -20.35 -0.27
CA GLY A 186 8.57 -21.18 0.03
C GLY A 186 9.84 -20.42 -0.33
N GLY A 187 10.85 -20.51 0.56
CA GLY A 187 11.98 -19.59 0.69
C GLY A 187 12.45 -18.97 -0.61
N PHE A 188 12.82 -17.68 -0.55
CA PHE A 188 13.30 -16.87 -1.68
C PHE A 188 13.88 -17.78 -2.76
N ARG A 189 13.13 -18.01 -3.84
CA ARG A 189 13.65 -18.85 -4.90
C ARG A 189 14.74 -18.04 -5.55
N PHE A 190 15.98 -18.32 -5.18
CA PHE A 190 17.15 -17.67 -5.72
C PHE A 190 17.30 -18.09 -7.20
N ARG A 191 16.43 -17.60 -8.09
CA ARG A 191 16.55 -17.90 -9.53
C ARG A 191 17.66 -17.01 -10.09
N PRO A 192 18.64 -17.58 -10.82
CA PRO A 192 19.49 -16.80 -11.68
C PRO A 192 18.61 -16.13 -12.72
N TYR A 193 18.38 -14.84 -12.55
CA TYR A 193 17.74 -13.99 -13.53
C TYR A 193 18.76 -12.94 -13.94
N ASN A 194 19.35 -13.07 -15.13
CA ASN A 194 20.32 -12.09 -15.65
C ASN A 194 21.46 -11.76 -14.67
N ASN A 195 22.10 -12.77 -14.06
CA ASN A 195 23.13 -12.65 -13.01
C ASN A 195 22.68 -11.98 -11.69
N THR A 196 21.37 -11.74 -11.51
CA THR A 196 20.78 -11.29 -10.25
C THR A 196 19.95 -12.39 -9.63
N VAL A 197 19.73 -12.29 -8.31
CA VAL A 197 18.85 -13.20 -7.62
C VAL A 197 17.52 -12.53 -7.30
N GLY A 198 16.42 -13.09 -7.81
CA GLY A 198 15.06 -12.60 -7.57
C GLY A 198 14.07 -13.71 -7.18
N SER A 199 13.13 -13.41 -6.28
CA SER A 199 12.05 -14.31 -5.89
C SER A 199 10.70 -13.61 -5.92
N SER A 200 9.73 -14.24 -6.58
CA SER A 200 8.33 -13.80 -6.52
C SER A 200 7.66 -14.35 -5.25
N VAL A 201 7.13 -13.47 -4.41
CA VAL A 201 6.52 -13.83 -3.11
C VAL A 201 5.17 -13.12 -2.98
N ALA A 202 4.18 -13.76 -2.36
CA ALA A 202 2.93 -13.10 -2.00
C ALA A 202 3.06 -12.58 -0.56
N ALA A 203 2.43 -11.45 -0.22
CA ALA A 203 2.51 -10.88 1.11
C ALA A 203 1.15 -10.34 1.56
N THR A 204 0.95 -10.32 2.87
CA THR A 204 -0.23 -9.75 3.51
C THR A 204 0.20 -8.67 4.48
N ALA A 205 -0.43 -7.51 4.40
CA ALA A 205 -0.32 -6.45 5.39
C ALA A 205 -1.50 -6.53 6.37
N LEU A 206 -1.21 -6.53 7.66
CA LEU A 206 -2.17 -6.42 8.76
C LEU A 206 -2.14 -5.01 9.33
N ALA A 207 -3.29 -4.41 9.60
CA ALA A 207 -3.36 -3.08 10.19
C ALA A 207 -2.88 -3.07 11.65
N ILE A 208 -2.11 -2.04 12.02
CA ILE A 208 -1.68 -1.81 13.40
C ILE A 208 -2.71 -0.94 14.14
N GLY A 209 -2.93 -1.24 15.42
CA GLY A 209 -3.94 -0.57 16.25
C GLY A 209 -3.43 0.49 17.22
N GLY A 210 -2.11 0.69 17.32
CA GLY A 210 -1.51 1.59 18.29
C GLY A 210 -0.32 2.36 17.71
N ASN A 211 -0.02 3.53 18.28
CA ASN A 211 1.10 4.36 17.83
C ASN A 211 2.43 3.60 17.95
N LEU A 212 3.14 3.45 16.82
CA LEU A 212 4.40 2.70 16.75
C LEU A 212 5.60 3.34 17.46
N ARG A 213 5.44 4.54 18.02
CA ARG A 213 6.24 5.20 19.08
C ARG A 213 5.54 6.54 19.37
N GLY A 214 5.61 7.02 20.62
CA GLY A 214 5.05 8.33 20.99
C GLY A 214 5.57 9.44 20.09
N LYS A 215 4.69 10.38 19.72
CA LYS A 215 5.05 11.58 18.96
C LYS A 215 6.16 12.37 19.63
#